data_AF-A0AAD9QIV2-F1
#
_entry.id   AF-A0AAD9QIV2-F1
#
_cell.length_a   1.000
_cell.length_b   1.000
_cell.length_c   1.000
_cell.angle_alpha   90.00
_cell.angle_beta   90.00
_cell.angle_gamma   90.00
#
_symmetry.space_group_name_H-M   'P 1'
#
loop_
_entity.id
_entity.type
_entity.pdbx_description
1 polymer ?
#
loop_
_entity_poly.entity_id
_entity_poly.type
_entity_poly.pdbx_seq_one_letter_code
_entity_poly.pdbx_strand_id
1 'polypeptide(L)'
;MSDSHKEFWQLKKLLMGSLSVFVLYVLHSSSCLEPIPERAMEDHVISSSRVQTEGSCRVNCYMEPNCVSINMRRLAGGALICELNYVTTSEGFNLTKKSNHSYMEIENPCSSNLCMGKTTCQAGFTSKGFRCQPIPIDLNECNHNSCENGGTCKVRDGKHQCHCPRNFTGSSCEIRKCQQ
;
A
#
# COMPACT_ATOMS: atom_id res chain seq x y z
N MET A 1 -22.90 1.16 -13.23
CA MET A 1 -22.87 0.69 -14.62
C MET A 1 -21.42 0.55 -15.06
N SER A 2 -20.97 -0.69 -15.23
CA SER A 2 -19.82 -1.07 -16.08
C SER A 2 -20.13 -0.67 -17.52
N ASP A 3 -19.15 -0.16 -18.27
CA ASP A 3 -18.82 -0.60 -19.63
C ASP A 3 -18.13 0.50 -20.46
N SER A 4 -16.80 0.37 -20.62
CA SER A 4 -16.09 0.89 -21.80
C SER A 4 -14.81 0.12 -22.16
N HIS A 5 -14.51 -1.02 -21.50
CA HIS A 5 -13.35 -1.87 -21.85
C HIS A 5 -13.71 -3.17 -22.60
N LYS A 6 -14.97 -3.35 -23.02
CA LYS A 6 -15.44 -4.58 -23.69
C LYS A 6 -15.65 -4.50 -25.21
N GLU A 7 -15.47 -3.34 -25.84
CA GLU A 7 -15.76 -3.16 -27.28
C GLU A 7 -14.50 -3.14 -28.18
N PHE A 8 -13.50 -3.98 -27.89
CA PHE A 8 -12.40 -4.24 -28.84
C PHE A 8 -12.35 -5.70 -29.32
N TRP A 9 -13.23 -6.57 -28.79
CA TRP A 9 -13.13 -8.03 -28.95
C TRP A 9 -14.02 -8.65 -30.04
N GLN A 10 -14.85 -7.89 -30.76
CA GLN A 10 -15.82 -8.47 -31.71
C GLN A 10 -15.60 -8.20 -33.20
N LEU A 11 -14.51 -7.53 -33.61
CA LEU A 11 -14.22 -7.27 -35.03
C LEU A 11 -13.01 -8.02 -35.62
N LYS A 12 -12.34 -8.89 -34.85
CA LYS A 12 -11.21 -9.71 -35.33
C LYS A 12 -11.48 -11.22 -35.40
N LYS A 13 -12.75 -11.64 -35.42
CA LYS A 13 -13.15 -13.06 -35.48
C LYS A 13 -13.19 -13.70 -36.88
N LEU A 14 -12.85 -12.97 -37.96
CA LEU A 14 -13.06 -13.50 -39.33
C LEU A 14 -11.81 -13.93 -40.12
N LEU A 15 -10.59 -13.87 -39.59
CA LEU A 15 -9.39 -14.32 -40.33
C LEU A 15 -8.27 -14.92 -39.44
N MET A 16 -8.54 -15.92 -38.59
CA MET A 16 -7.48 -16.53 -37.77
C MET A 16 -7.50 -18.07 -37.79
N GLY A 17 -7.18 -18.63 -38.96
CA GLY A 17 -6.98 -20.07 -39.18
C GLY A 17 -5.52 -20.46 -39.44
N SER A 18 -4.57 -20.05 -38.60
CA SER A 18 -3.15 -20.47 -38.72
C SER A 18 -2.44 -20.50 -37.37
N LEU A 19 -1.80 -21.64 -37.05
CA LEU A 19 -1.02 -21.85 -35.81
C LEU A 19 0.10 -20.80 -35.63
N SER A 20 0.63 -20.22 -36.72
CA SER A 20 1.69 -19.19 -36.64
C SER A 20 1.20 -17.85 -36.05
N VAL A 21 -0.10 -17.55 -36.18
CA VAL A 21 -0.69 -16.30 -35.64
C VAL A 21 -0.93 -16.41 -34.13
N PHE A 22 -1.26 -17.61 -33.63
CA PHE A 22 -1.39 -17.87 -32.20
C PHE A 22 -0.07 -17.67 -31.44
N VAL A 23 1.06 -18.10 -32.01
CA VAL A 23 2.38 -17.90 -31.40
C VAL A 23 2.76 -16.42 -31.32
N LEU A 24 2.48 -15.64 -32.39
CA LEU A 24 2.65 -14.18 -32.38
C LEU A 24 1.69 -13.50 -31.39
N TYR A 25 0.45 -13.98 -31.24
CA TYR A 25 -0.52 -13.44 -30.28
C TYR A 25 -0.08 -13.68 -28.83
N VAL A 26 0.47 -14.85 -28.52
CA VAL A 26 1.01 -15.19 -27.18
C VAL A 26 2.25 -14.36 -26.84
N LEU A 27 3.10 -14.05 -27.81
CA LEU A 27 4.28 -13.18 -27.60
C LEU A 27 3.93 -11.70 -27.36
N HIS A 28 2.77 -11.22 -27.86
CA HIS A 28 2.33 -9.83 -27.66
C HIS A 28 1.41 -9.61 -26.45
N SER A 29 1.01 -10.68 -25.74
CA SER A 29 0.03 -10.59 -24.64
C SER A 29 0.66 -10.51 -23.23
N SER A 30 1.99 -10.46 -23.14
CA SER A 30 2.70 -10.18 -21.88
C SER A 30 2.95 -8.67 -21.73
N SER A 31 1.89 -7.87 -21.67
CA SER A 31 2.01 -6.44 -21.35
C SER A 31 2.50 -6.29 -19.91
N CYS A 32 3.80 -6.00 -19.73
CA CYS A 32 4.36 -5.60 -18.44
C CYS A 32 3.73 -4.25 -18.06
N LEU A 33 3.25 -4.12 -16.82
CA LEU A 33 2.81 -2.83 -16.29
C LEU A 33 4.05 -1.92 -16.18
N GLU A 34 4.07 -0.80 -16.91
CA GLU A 34 5.15 0.18 -16.84
C GLU A 34 4.81 1.32 -15.87
N PRO A 35 5.80 1.90 -15.15
CA PRO A 35 5.57 3.05 -14.28
C PRO A 35 5.09 4.28 -15.08
N ILE A 36 4.11 5.01 -14.54
CA ILE A 36 3.62 6.27 -15.11
C ILE A 36 4.64 7.38 -14.79
N PRO A 37 5.32 7.96 -15.80
CA PRO A 37 6.35 8.97 -15.57
C PRO A 37 5.76 10.34 -15.22
N GLU A 38 6.56 11.17 -14.54
CA GLU A 38 6.21 12.54 -14.10
C GLU A 38 4.94 12.64 -13.25
N ARG A 39 4.60 11.55 -12.57
CA ARG A 39 3.41 11.43 -11.72
C ARG A 39 3.78 10.86 -10.37
N ALA A 40 3.04 11.28 -9.36
CA ALA A 40 3.13 10.77 -7.99
C ALA A 40 1.77 10.82 -7.32
N MET A 41 1.55 9.91 -6.36
CA MET A 41 0.48 10.00 -5.37
C MET A 41 0.97 10.89 -4.22
N GLU A 42 0.19 11.90 -3.85
CA GLU A 42 0.51 12.80 -2.72
C GLU A 42 -0.45 12.56 -1.56
N ASP A 43 -0.06 12.99 -0.36
CA ASP A 43 -0.82 12.89 0.90
C ASP A 43 -1.21 11.48 1.37
N HIS A 44 -0.82 10.44 0.62
CA HIS A 44 -1.12 9.04 0.93
C HIS A 44 0.14 8.17 1.12
N VAL A 45 1.29 8.80 1.34
CA VAL A 45 2.57 8.12 1.58
C VAL A 45 2.61 7.56 3.01
N ILE A 46 2.83 6.25 3.15
CA ILE A 46 2.97 5.57 4.46
C ILE A 46 4.42 5.35 4.86
N SER A 47 5.34 5.28 3.91
CA SER A 47 6.76 5.08 4.17
C SER A 47 7.61 5.67 3.06
N SER A 48 8.78 6.19 3.40
CA SER A 48 9.75 6.73 2.45
C SER A 48 11.14 6.21 2.77
N SER A 49 11.83 5.67 1.77
CA SER A 49 13.15 5.04 1.94
C SER A 49 14.04 5.28 0.72
N ARG A 50 15.36 5.34 0.95
CA ARG A 50 16.36 5.40 -0.12
C ARG A 50 16.71 3.98 -0.56
N VAL A 51 16.61 3.70 -1.86
CA VAL A 51 16.90 2.39 -2.45
C VAL A 51 17.83 2.53 -3.65
N GLN A 52 18.48 1.43 -4.04
CA GLN A 52 19.41 1.41 -5.19
C GLN A 52 18.73 1.07 -6.51
N THR A 53 17.63 0.32 -6.48
CA THR A 53 16.94 -0.15 -7.68
C THR A 53 15.44 -0.05 -7.53
N GLU A 54 14.73 0.02 -8.67
CA GLU A 54 13.27 -0.09 -8.71
C GLU A 54 12.78 -1.41 -8.10
N GLY A 55 13.48 -2.52 -8.36
CA GLY A 55 13.16 -3.82 -7.78
C GLY A 55 13.16 -3.80 -6.25
N SER A 56 14.11 -3.09 -5.64
CA SER A 56 14.12 -2.89 -4.18
C SER A 56 12.89 -2.13 -3.68
N CYS A 57 12.42 -1.11 -4.42
CA CYS A 57 11.20 -0.39 -4.06
C CYS A 57 9.96 -1.28 -4.13
N ARG A 58 9.86 -2.10 -5.18
CA ARG A 58 8.77 -3.09 -5.32
C ARG A 58 8.78 -4.08 -4.16
N VAL A 59 9.94 -4.62 -3.79
CA VAL A 59 10.07 -5.54 -2.65
C VAL A 59 9.68 -4.86 -1.34
N ASN A 60 10.08 -3.60 -1.12
CA ASN A 60 9.66 -2.86 0.07
C ASN A 60 8.12 -2.74 0.15
N CYS A 61 7.46 -2.47 -0.97
CA CYS A 61 6.00 -2.47 -1.02
C CYS A 61 5.39 -3.85 -0.74
N TYR A 62 5.95 -4.92 -1.32
CA TYR A 62 5.50 -6.29 -1.02
C TYR A 62 5.66 -6.66 0.46
N MET A 63 6.66 -6.12 1.16
CA MET A 63 6.88 -6.38 2.58
C MET A 63 6.02 -5.51 3.50
N GLU A 64 5.38 -4.47 2.97
CA GLU A 64 4.49 -3.57 3.69
C GLU A 64 3.02 -3.97 3.45
N PRO A 65 2.29 -4.49 4.45
CA PRO A 65 0.94 -5.01 4.25
C PRO A 65 -0.07 -3.98 3.72
N ASN A 66 0.14 -2.70 4.00
CA ASN A 66 -0.76 -1.63 3.56
C ASN A 66 -0.35 -1.01 2.21
N CYS A 67 0.78 -1.40 1.62
CA CYS A 67 1.26 -0.78 0.40
C CYS A 67 0.56 -1.38 -0.83
N VAL A 68 -0.02 -0.51 -1.66
CA VAL A 68 -0.74 -0.89 -2.90
C VAL A 68 -0.28 -0.07 -4.12
N SER A 69 0.55 0.95 -3.91
CA SER A 69 1.25 1.66 -4.99
C SER A 69 2.54 2.30 -4.49
N ILE A 70 3.42 2.68 -5.40
CA ILE A 70 4.70 3.32 -5.09
C ILE A 70 4.92 4.57 -5.93
N ASN A 71 5.57 5.59 -5.34
CA ASN A 71 6.26 6.63 -6.09
C ASN A 71 7.76 6.36 -6.06
N MET A 72 8.43 6.54 -7.19
CA MET A 72 9.87 6.42 -7.31
C MET A 72 10.43 7.75 -7.79
N ARG A 73 11.24 8.41 -6.97
CA ARG A 73 11.93 9.66 -7.31
C ARG A 73 13.40 9.39 -7.61
N ARG A 74 13.85 9.78 -8.80
CA ARG A 74 15.26 9.64 -9.20
C ARG A 74 16.15 10.69 -8.51
N LEU A 75 17.28 10.27 -7.96
CA LEU A 75 18.31 11.13 -7.39
C LEU A 75 19.55 11.22 -8.29
N ALA A 76 20.30 12.32 -8.15
CA ALA A 76 21.65 12.41 -8.70
C ALA A 76 22.54 11.31 -8.07
N GLY A 77 23.24 10.55 -8.92
CA GLY A 77 24.05 9.40 -8.50
C GLY A 77 23.34 8.05 -8.55
N GLY A 78 22.21 7.94 -9.27
CA GLY A 78 21.57 6.66 -9.64
C GLY A 78 20.70 6.03 -8.55
N ALA A 79 20.75 6.53 -7.31
CA ALA A 79 19.85 6.10 -6.25
C ALA A 79 18.41 6.58 -6.49
N LEU A 80 17.46 5.91 -5.85
CA LEU A 80 16.03 6.24 -5.89
C LEU A 80 15.52 6.54 -4.47
N ILE A 81 14.53 7.40 -4.38
CA ILE A 81 13.67 7.53 -3.20
C ILE A 81 12.37 6.81 -3.52
N CYS A 82 12.06 5.83 -2.69
CA CYS A 82 10.88 4.98 -2.79
C CYS A 82 9.87 5.43 -1.74
N GLU A 83 8.71 5.88 -2.19
CA GLU A 83 7.58 6.24 -1.34
C GLU A 83 6.49 5.17 -1.54
N LEU A 84 6.06 4.55 -0.46
CA LEU A 84 5.00 3.54 -0.45
C LEU A 84 3.67 4.24 -0.17
N ASN A 85 2.60 3.90 -0.89
CA ASN A 85 1.27 4.47 -0.66
C ASN A 85 0.24 3.38 -0.37
N TYR A 86 -0.76 3.74 0.42
CA TYR A 86 -1.87 2.85 0.81
C TYR A 86 -3.10 2.95 -0.09
N VAL A 87 -3.05 3.77 -1.14
CA VAL A 87 -4.15 3.94 -2.10
C VAL A 87 -3.67 3.80 -3.55
N THR A 88 -4.60 3.53 -4.46
CA THR A 88 -4.35 3.45 -5.90
C THR A 88 -5.23 4.40 -6.71
N THR A 89 -4.98 4.52 -8.01
CA THR A 89 -5.85 5.32 -8.90
C THR A 89 -7.20 4.65 -9.14
N SER A 90 -7.28 3.32 -9.02
CA SER A 90 -8.54 2.58 -9.14
C SER A 90 -9.54 2.90 -8.03
N GLU A 91 -9.07 3.41 -6.89
CA GLU A 91 -9.92 3.87 -5.78
C GLU A 91 -10.43 5.31 -5.96
N GLY A 92 -10.13 5.96 -7.09
CA GLY A 92 -10.60 7.31 -7.42
C GLY A 92 -9.66 8.44 -6.99
N PHE A 93 -8.46 8.10 -6.49
CA PHE A 93 -7.42 9.09 -6.18
C PHE A 93 -6.68 9.54 -7.44
N ASN A 94 -6.37 10.83 -7.50
CA ASN A 94 -5.72 11.44 -8.67
C ASN A 94 -4.22 11.58 -8.46
N LEU A 95 -3.46 11.34 -9.52
CA LEU A 95 -2.02 11.55 -9.54
C LEU A 95 -1.70 13.02 -9.79
N THR A 96 -0.78 13.58 -9.00
CA THR A 96 -0.26 14.93 -9.21
C THR A 96 0.92 14.89 -10.19
N LYS A 97 1.11 15.98 -10.94
CA LYS A 97 2.25 16.12 -11.86
C LYS A 97 3.48 16.47 -11.04
N LYS A 98 4.50 15.61 -11.07
CA LYS A 98 5.72 15.77 -10.27
C LYS A 98 6.95 15.36 -11.06
N SER A 99 7.83 16.33 -11.34
CA SER A 99 9.05 16.07 -12.09
C SER A 99 9.95 15.07 -11.35
N ASN A 100 10.70 14.27 -12.11
CA ASN A 100 11.61 13.23 -11.61
C ASN A 100 10.95 12.11 -10.78
N HIS A 101 9.61 12.02 -10.76
CA HIS A 101 8.87 10.92 -10.13
C HIS A 101 8.29 9.99 -11.19
N SER A 102 8.08 8.75 -10.81
CA SER A 102 7.25 7.79 -11.53
C SER A 102 6.36 7.06 -10.53
N TYR A 103 5.09 6.89 -10.89
CA TYR A 103 4.09 6.19 -10.08
C TYR A 103 3.84 4.78 -10.63
N MET A 104 3.63 3.80 -9.76
CA MET A 104 3.25 2.45 -10.17
C MET A 104 2.34 1.78 -9.15
N GLU A 105 1.31 1.08 -9.63
CA GLU A 105 0.45 0.24 -8.79
C GLU A 105 1.12 -1.10 -8.50
N ILE A 106 0.98 -1.56 -7.26
CA ILE A 106 1.53 -2.83 -6.79
C ILE A 106 0.38 -3.70 -6.32
N GLU A 107 0.22 -4.85 -6.96
CA GLU A 107 -0.71 -5.86 -6.46
C GLU A 107 -0.18 -6.43 -5.15
N ASN A 108 -0.89 -6.12 -4.06
CA ASN A 108 -0.60 -6.65 -2.74
C ASN A 108 -1.73 -7.59 -2.30
N PRO A 109 -1.44 -8.90 -2.13
CA PRO A 109 -2.42 -9.88 -1.65
C PRO A 109 -3.02 -9.55 -0.27
N CYS A 110 -2.38 -8.68 0.52
CA CYS A 110 -2.86 -8.24 1.82
C CYS A 110 -3.89 -7.10 1.79
N SER A 111 -4.11 -6.46 0.64
CA SER A 111 -4.94 -5.25 0.49
C SER A 111 -6.42 -5.43 0.87
N SER A 112 -6.95 -6.65 0.86
CA SER A 112 -8.37 -6.94 1.09
C SER A 112 -8.72 -7.35 2.52
N ASN A 113 -7.84 -7.10 3.51
CA ASN A 113 -8.06 -7.46 4.92
C ASN A 113 -8.60 -8.90 5.09
N LEU A 114 -7.91 -9.86 4.46
CA LEU A 114 -8.34 -11.26 4.37
C LEU A 114 -8.14 -12.06 5.67
N CYS A 115 -7.52 -11.46 6.68
CA CYS A 115 -7.14 -12.13 7.91
C CYS A 115 -8.20 -11.91 9.01
N MET A 116 -8.63 -13.00 9.66
CA MET A 116 -9.67 -12.96 10.70
C MET A 116 -9.09 -12.57 12.08
N GLY A 117 -9.81 -11.76 12.84
CA GLY A 117 -9.51 -11.48 14.25
C GLY A 117 -8.23 -10.67 14.50
N LYS A 118 -7.51 -10.96 15.60
CA LYS A 118 -6.25 -10.28 15.99
C LYS A 118 -5.03 -10.80 15.21
N THR A 119 -5.11 -10.79 13.88
CA THR A 119 -4.03 -11.27 13.01
C THR A 119 -3.62 -10.18 12.00
N THR A 120 -2.34 -10.13 11.65
CA THR A 120 -1.78 -9.26 10.61
C THR A 120 -1.50 -10.07 9.35
N CYS A 121 -1.60 -9.42 8.19
CA CYS A 121 -1.26 -10.04 6.92
C CYS A 121 0.23 -9.87 6.62
N GLN A 122 0.87 -10.95 6.16
CA GLN A 122 2.23 -10.90 5.66
C GLN A 122 2.24 -11.49 4.24
N ALA A 123 2.56 -10.66 3.24
CA ALA A 123 2.65 -11.10 1.84
C ALA A 123 3.92 -11.93 1.57
N GLY A 124 3.94 -12.67 0.46
CA GLY A 124 5.06 -13.50 0.01
C GLY A 124 5.08 -14.94 0.53
N PHE A 125 3.97 -15.44 1.09
CA PHE A 125 3.90 -16.78 1.69
C PHE A 125 2.85 -17.68 1.02
N THR A 126 3.16 -18.97 0.88
CA THR A 126 2.26 -20.03 0.36
C THR A 126 1.81 -19.83 -1.10
N SER A 127 0.97 -20.73 -1.61
CA SER A 127 0.35 -20.61 -2.95
C SER A 127 -0.68 -19.49 -3.06
N LYS A 128 -1.13 -18.91 -1.93
CA LYS A 128 -2.05 -17.76 -1.90
C LYS A 128 -1.33 -16.39 -1.95
N GLY A 129 -0.01 -16.38 -1.83
CA GLY A 129 0.78 -15.14 -1.84
C GLY A 129 0.77 -14.35 -0.52
N PHE A 130 0.09 -14.82 0.53
CA PHE A 130 0.15 -14.25 1.88
C PHE A 130 -0.07 -15.32 2.97
N ARG A 131 0.26 -14.96 4.22
CA ARG A 131 -0.15 -15.68 5.42
C ARG A 131 -0.68 -14.71 6.47
N CYS A 132 -1.58 -15.18 7.33
CA CYS A 132 -2.01 -14.43 8.51
C CYS A 132 -1.13 -14.82 9.70
N GLN A 133 -0.55 -13.83 10.35
CA GLN A 133 0.24 -14.01 11.56
C GLN A 133 -0.50 -13.44 12.76
N PRO A 134 -0.43 -14.06 13.95
CA PRO A 134 -0.91 -13.43 15.17
C PRO A 134 -0.23 -12.07 15.37
N ILE A 135 -1.00 -11.02 15.63
CA ILE A 135 -0.42 -9.74 16.06
C ILE A 135 0.25 -10.01 17.42
N PRO A 136 1.55 -9.72 17.62
CA PRO A 136 2.17 -9.80 18.93
C PRO A 136 1.35 -8.95 19.89
N ILE A 137 0.93 -9.52 21.02
CA ILE A 137 -0.02 -8.90 21.96
C ILE A 137 0.49 -7.52 22.45
N ASP A 138 1.80 -7.27 22.38
CA ASP A 138 2.44 -5.98 22.70
C ASP A 138 2.22 -4.86 21.67
N LEU A 139 1.94 -5.15 20.39
CA LEU A 139 1.84 -4.13 19.34
C LEU A 139 0.43 -3.58 19.15
N ASN A 140 -0.62 -4.30 19.54
CA ASN A 140 -2.00 -3.93 19.18
C ASN A 140 -2.57 -2.76 20.02
N GLU A 141 -1.97 -2.47 21.18
CA GLU A 141 -2.58 -1.57 22.16
C GLU A 141 -2.08 -0.12 22.08
N CYS A 142 -0.98 0.12 21.35
CA CYS A 142 -0.42 1.45 21.18
C CYS A 142 -0.17 1.85 19.71
N ASN A 143 -0.43 0.98 18.73
CA ASN A 143 -0.05 1.24 17.32
C ASN A 143 -0.87 2.31 16.58
N HIS A 144 -1.87 2.92 17.21
CA HIS A 144 -2.79 3.84 16.54
C HIS A 144 -3.08 5.11 17.34
N ASN A 145 -2.07 5.68 18.03
CA ASN A 145 -2.25 6.92 18.80
C ASN A 145 -3.48 6.87 19.71
N SER A 146 -3.71 5.73 20.38
CA SER A 146 -4.91 5.48 21.20
C SER A 146 -5.04 6.44 22.38
N CYS A 147 -3.99 7.22 22.66
CA CYS A 147 -3.96 8.29 23.63
C CYS A 147 -3.93 9.63 22.90
N GLU A 148 -4.99 10.41 23.04
CA GLU A 148 -5.13 11.76 22.51
C GLU A 148 -4.35 12.80 23.33
N ASN A 149 -4.31 14.03 22.81
CA ASN A 149 -3.83 15.21 23.54
C ASN A 149 -2.41 15.08 24.13
N GLY A 150 -1.53 14.31 23.47
CA GLY A 150 -0.14 14.11 23.91
C GLY A 150 0.01 13.08 25.03
N GLY A 151 -0.98 12.21 25.25
CA GLY A 151 -0.89 11.08 26.17
C GLY A 151 0.16 10.05 25.73
N THR A 152 0.87 9.45 26.69
CA THR A 152 1.83 8.38 26.41
C THR A 152 1.16 7.03 26.58
N CYS A 153 1.15 6.21 25.54
CA CYS A 153 0.61 4.86 25.59
C CYS A 153 1.62 3.87 26.19
N LYS A 154 1.17 3.02 27.11
CA LYS A 154 1.93 1.90 27.66
C LYS A 154 1.04 0.66 27.79
N VAL A 155 1.63 -0.51 27.57
CA VAL A 155 0.98 -1.79 27.81
C VAL A 155 1.31 -2.26 29.23
N ARG A 156 0.31 -2.65 30.01
CA ARG A 156 0.48 -3.34 31.30
C ARG A 156 -0.48 -4.51 31.40
N ASP A 157 0.03 -5.69 31.74
CA ASP A 157 -0.75 -6.93 31.87
C ASP A 157 -1.57 -7.29 30.62
N GLY A 158 -1.06 -6.94 29.43
CA GLY A 158 -1.75 -7.13 28.15
C GLY A 158 -3.00 -6.25 27.98
N LYS A 159 -3.05 -5.10 28.67
CA LYS A 159 -4.08 -4.06 28.54
C LYS A 159 -3.46 -2.69 28.22
N HIS A 160 -4.15 -1.94 27.35
CA HIS A 160 -3.74 -0.59 26.96
C HIS A 160 -3.94 0.36 28.14
N GLN A 161 -2.96 1.21 28.39
CA GLN A 161 -3.05 2.24 29.41
C GLN A 161 -2.44 3.55 28.94
N CYS A 162 -3.25 4.60 28.89
CA CYS A 162 -2.81 5.95 28.56
C CYS A 162 -2.35 6.71 29.81
N HIS A 163 -1.16 7.30 29.74
CA HIS A 163 -0.69 8.26 30.71
C HIS A 163 -0.97 9.68 30.22
N CYS A 164 -1.96 10.34 30.83
CA CYS A 164 -2.43 11.65 30.38
C CYS A 164 -1.59 12.81 30.94
N PRO A 165 -1.34 13.86 30.15
CA PRO A 165 -0.75 15.10 30.65
C PRO A 165 -1.65 15.74 31.73
N ARG A 166 -1.09 16.63 32.55
CA ARG A 166 -1.79 17.23 33.72
C ARG A 166 -3.19 17.78 33.42
N ASN A 167 -3.41 18.31 32.22
CA ASN A 167 -4.65 18.97 31.82
C ASN A 167 -5.67 18.03 31.15
N PHE A 168 -5.42 16.72 31.11
CA PHE A 168 -6.28 15.76 30.43
C PHE A 168 -6.57 14.53 31.30
N THR A 169 -7.68 13.86 31.02
CA THR A 169 -8.17 12.65 31.69
C THR A 169 -9.02 11.83 30.71
N GLY A 170 -9.50 10.67 31.13
CA GLY A 170 -10.18 9.70 30.27
C GLY A 170 -9.28 8.53 29.92
N SER A 171 -9.86 7.43 29.41
CA SER A 171 -9.12 6.22 29.05
C SER A 171 -8.17 6.42 27.88
N SER A 172 -8.42 7.45 27.07
CA SER A 172 -7.65 7.87 25.92
C SER A 172 -7.18 9.32 26.04
N CYS A 173 -7.23 9.94 27.22
CA CYS A 173 -6.86 11.35 27.42
C CYS A 173 -7.69 12.37 26.61
N GLU A 174 -8.93 12.01 26.30
CA GLU A 174 -9.89 12.77 25.49
C GLU A 174 -10.56 13.93 26.26
N ILE A 175 -10.58 13.87 27.59
CA ILE A 175 -11.28 14.85 28.44
C ILE A 175 -10.31 15.90 28.96
N ARG A 176 -10.52 17.18 28.63
CA ARG A 176 -9.79 18.30 29.25
C ARG A 176 -10.24 18.50 30.69
N LYS A 177 -9.29 18.53 31.63
CA LYS A 177 -9.54 18.99 32.99
C LYS A 177 -9.66 20.50 32.99
N CYS A 178 -10.75 21.03 33.52
CA CYS A 178 -10.81 22.44 33.90
C CYS A 178 -9.81 22.64 35.04
N GLN A 179 -8.75 23.39 34.81
CA GLN A 179 -7.93 23.89 35.91
C GLN A 179 -8.75 24.95 36.64
N GLN A 180 -9.16 24.64 37.86
CA GLN A 180 -9.63 25.61 38.83
C GLN A 180 -8.44 26.28 39.51
#